data_AF-A0A7X3P2C6-F1
#
_entry.id   AF-A0A7X3P2C6-F1
#
_cell.length_a   1.000
_cell.length_b   1.000
_cell.length_c   1.000
_cell.angle_alpha   90.00
_cell.angle_beta   90.00
_cell.angle_gamma   90.00
#
_symmetry.space_group_name_H-M   'P 1'
#
loop_
_entity.id
_entity.type
_entity.pdbx_description
1 polymer ?
#
loop_
_entity_poly.entity_id
_entity_poly.type
_entity_poly.pdbx_seq_one_letter_code
_entity_poly.pdbx_strand_id
1 'polypeptide(L)'
;MLNDGLEDLSLPLQNKYTEPLLFVPGTYHLSQVGQVPYFTAVMSLLDLVEQIKFVEDIPEESRLTGSLEELFQRDINWDRVQNDIVNGYLRNQNKLSFFNSLTIALLPQNGSKIEDNYGNPESSPSPTYENKSWTQINVGNICIESNSGGGIGLVRWHKEKIFPVAIDGQHRLAALKQYCDHLTPGVSPEFNTKIPLIFLILDERVGFKGNSANSLIETLREIFIDLNRNARVVAKSRLILLDDLDVQSFCVRTLLASSAQDSSHDTLPLSMVTWREDEAKFDSGYSLTTVLNLNEIVGSCLGNASLETIEALEENEVKKYVGTIKAKLELKSEILKSIEDYIQLCVGRDEPFSFKIEHLRAIREAFRLQWTPHIIQVFRKFGPYREYFSTAAEIGAIDGMLADYLLLSKENREKFKNRKKDADKTFNPQSKIDAPLAKLQELKKDEWAFYVVFQKALFLNLFGLEAQRQSLFDGEIGETREGFLAWWIEQLNVLHKQEVFNLNWGTRKAKANLWLGIAKNPVSETIQYSGAAANRISSFITICLWFNKDSESQDAEMFATSLIEDARAKLPRIIRNAFRPLRKGLESLIRARTEDEIDDKRLEKRVKVELIKRLKSIQK
;
A
#
# COMPACT_ATOMS: atom_id res chain seq x y z
N MET A 1 -50.74 43.79 17.44
CA MET A 1 -50.80 44.70 16.28
C MET A 1 -49.60 45.64 16.42
N LEU A 2 -48.59 45.71 15.57
CA LEU A 2 -48.25 45.20 14.24
C LEU A 2 -46.70 45.24 14.18
N ASN A 3 -46.05 44.10 13.92
CA ASN A 3 -45.12 43.89 12.80
C ASN A 3 -44.94 45.04 11.79
N ASP A 4 -43.67 45.25 11.42
CA ASP A 4 -43.10 45.63 10.11
C ASP A 4 -41.93 46.60 10.40
N GLY A 5 -40.69 46.41 9.97
CA GLY A 5 -40.09 45.56 8.97
C GLY A 5 -38.61 45.92 8.97
N LEU A 6 -37.75 44.98 9.32
CA LEU A 6 -36.32 45.06 9.01
C LEU A 6 -36.09 43.98 7.95
N GLU A 7 -36.28 44.41 6.71
CA GLU A 7 -35.97 43.62 5.53
C GLU A 7 -34.51 43.17 5.58
N ASP A 8 -34.38 41.86 5.38
CA ASP A 8 -33.16 41.13 5.14
C ASP A 8 -32.45 41.73 3.92
N LEU A 9 -31.39 42.52 4.15
CA LEU A 9 -30.51 43.03 3.10
C LEU A 9 -29.69 41.87 2.55
N SER A 10 -30.31 41.06 1.69
CA SER A 10 -29.63 40.08 0.86
C SER A 10 -28.55 40.79 0.03
N LEU A 11 -27.28 40.48 0.30
CA LEU A 11 -26.17 40.84 -0.58
C LEU A 11 -26.55 40.46 -2.02
N PRO A 12 -26.31 41.33 -3.03
CA PRO A 12 -26.65 41.01 -4.42
C PRO A 12 -26.04 39.66 -4.81
N LEU A 13 -26.86 38.79 -5.43
CA LEU A 13 -26.53 37.40 -5.78
C LEU A 13 -25.18 37.22 -6.49
N GLN A 14 -24.67 38.26 -7.19
CA GLN A 14 -23.34 38.29 -7.81
C GLN A 14 -22.18 38.06 -6.82
N ASN A 15 -22.32 38.38 -5.54
CA ASN A 15 -21.20 38.30 -4.59
C ASN A 15 -20.94 36.87 -4.06
N LYS A 16 -21.93 35.98 -4.16
CA LYS A 16 -21.86 34.59 -3.66
C LYS A 16 -21.16 33.62 -4.62
N TYR A 17 -21.12 33.96 -5.91
CA TYR A 17 -20.48 33.19 -6.96
C TYR A 17 -19.09 33.71 -7.29
N THR A 18 -18.24 32.87 -7.86
CA THR A 18 -16.97 33.30 -8.47
C THR A 18 -17.21 34.14 -9.72
N GLU A 19 -16.21 34.94 -10.08
CA GLU A 19 -16.20 35.63 -11.36
C GLU A 19 -16.26 34.63 -12.53
N PRO A 20 -16.90 34.98 -13.66
CA PRO A 20 -17.02 34.09 -14.81
C PRO A 20 -15.65 33.74 -15.38
N LEU A 21 -15.37 32.45 -15.49
CA LEU A 21 -14.18 31.95 -16.18
C LEU A 21 -14.55 31.45 -17.56
N LEU A 22 -13.92 32.01 -18.59
CA LEU A 22 -14.01 31.49 -19.94
C LEU A 22 -13.36 30.11 -20.01
N PHE A 23 -14.09 29.14 -20.58
CA PHE A 23 -13.59 27.80 -20.83
C PHE A 23 -13.80 27.37 -22.28
N VAL A 24 -13.00 26.39 -22.68
CA VAL A 24 -13.21 25.56 -23.88
C VAL A 24 -13.63 24.16 -23.42
N PRO A 25 -14.82 23.67 -23.80
CA PRO A 25 -15.27 22.34 -23.40
C PRO A 25 -14.54 21.25 -24.19
N GLY A 26 -14.37 20.10 -23.56
CA GLY A 26 -13.91 18.89 -24.22
C GLY A 26 -14.50 17.66 -23.56
N THR A 27 -14.25 16.49 -24.12
CA THR A 27 -14.76 15.25 -23.58
C THR A 27 -13.80 14.10 -23.88
N TYR A 28 -13.45 13.33 -22.86
CA TYR A 28 -12.82 12.03 -23.03
C TYR A 28 -13.88 10.96 -23.28
N HIS A 29 -13.79 10.33 -24.45
CA HIS A 29 -14.64 9.20 -24.84
C HIS A 29 -13.77 8.11 -25.49
N LEU A 30 -12.77 7.66 -24.74
CA LEU A 30 -11.76 6.69 -25.19
C LEU A 30 -11.98 5.28 -24.60
N SER A 31 -12.89 5.13 -23.63
CA SER A 31 -13.24 3.85 -23.02
C SER A 31 -14.72 3.52 -23.25
N GLN A 32 -15.06 2.23 -23.24
CA GLN A 32 -16.46 1.78 -23.28
C GLN A 32 -17.19 1.96 -21.94
N VAL A 33 -16.47 2.34 -20.89
CA VAL A 33 -16.96 2.44 -19.50
C VAL A 33 -17.68 3.76 -19.25
N GLY A 34 -17.35 4.81 -20.00
CA GLY A 34 -17.94 6.11 -19.73
C GLY A 34 -17.49 7.28 -20.60
N GLN A 35 -18.06 8.44 -20.29
CA GLN A 35 -17.77 9.72 -20.93
C GLN A 35 -17.43 10.74 -19.83
N VAL A 36 -16.25 11.37 -19.93
CA VAL A 36 -15.81 12.37 -18.94
C VAL A 36 -15.69 13.75 -19.61
N PRO A 37 -16.65 14.67 -19.38
CA PRO A 37 -16.54 16.05 -19.83
C PRO A 37 -15.47 16.78 -19.01
N TYR A 38 -14.77 17.68 -19.67
CA TYR A 38 -13.80 18.56 -19.01
C TYR A 38 -13.90 19.98 -19.57
N PHE A 39 -13.53 20.96 -18.75
CA PHE A 39 -13.61 22.38 -19.11
C PHE A 39 -12.24 23.02 -18.93
N THR A 40 -11.55 23.30 -20.03
CA THR A 40 -10.23 23.93 -19.98
C THR A 40 -10.38 25.43 -19.87
N ALA A 41 -9.79 26.02 -18.83
CA ALA A 41 -9.87 27.45 -18.56
C ALA A 41 -8.50 28.01 -18.16
N VAL A 42 -8.41 29.32 -18.02
CA VAL A 42 -7.27 29.98 -17.39
C VAL A 42 -7.74 30.82 -16.21
N MET A 43 -6.97 30.81 -15.13
CA MET A 43 -7.26 31.55 -13.90
C MET A 43 -6.07 32.44 -13.54
N SER A 44 -6.31 33.60 -12.93
CA SER A 44 -5.19 34.42 -12.42
C SER A 44 -4.48 33.68 -11.28
N LEU A 45 -3.18 33.94 -11.12
CA LEU A 45 -2.42 33.35 -10.01
C LEU A 45 -3.03 33.70 -8.65
N LEU A 46 -3.57 34.91 -8.47
CA LEU A 46 -4.23 35.34 -7.25
C LEU A 46 -5.49 34.53 -6.96
N ASP A 47 -6.41 34.47 -7.95
CA ASP A 47 -7.65 33.69 -7.84
C ASP A 47 -7.35 32.21 -7.58
N LEU A 48 -6.30 31.65 -8.19
CA LEU A 48 -5.90 30.27 -8.00
C LEU A 48 -5.53 29.97 -6.54
N VAL A 49 -4.69 30.83 -5.95
CA VAL A 49 -4.17 30.64 -4.59
C VAL A 49 -5.28 30.79 -3.56
N GLU A 50 -6.21 31.72 -3.79
CA GLU A 50 -7.35 31.99 -2.91
C GLU A 50 -8.46 30.95 -3.02
N GLN A 51 -8.81 30.53 -4.23
CA GLN A 51 -10.03 29.77 -4.47
C GLN A 51 -9.79 28.25 -4.48
N ILE A 52 -8.65 27.77 -4.98
CA ILE A 52 -8.40 26.34 -5.14
C ILE A 52 -7.79 25.73 -3.88
N LYS A 53 -8.36 24.62 -3.42
CA LYS A 53 -7.98 23.94 -2.18
C LYS A 53 -7.18 22.66 -2.46
N PHE A 54 -6.44 22.23 -1.45
CA PHE A 54 -5.79 20.92 -1.47
C PHE A 54 -6.77 19.82 -1.11
N VAL A 55 -6.47 18.58 -1.50
CA VAL A 55 -7.23 17.42 -1.02
C VAL A 55 -7.11 17.28 0.51
N GLU A 56 -6.00 17.72 1.09
CA GLU A 56 -5.78 17.79 2.54
C GLU A 56 -6.78 18.70 3.27
N ASP A 57 -7.35 19.71 2.58
CA ASP A 57 -8.26 20.69 3.15
C ASP A 57 -9.71 20.19 3.25
N ILE A 58 -10.00 18.97 2.78
CA ILE A 58 -11.35 18.39 2.87
C ILE A 58 -11.73 18.22 4.36
N PRO A 59 -12.90 18.70 4.83
CA PRO A 59 -13.17 18.83 6.27
C PRO A 59 -13.38 17.48 6.97
N GLU A 60 -13.07 17.41 8.27
CA GLU A 60 -12.96 16.12 9.01
C GLU A 60 -14.22 15.26 9.05
N GLU A 61 -15.38 15.89 9.02
CA GLU A 61 -16.68 15.22 9.10
C GLU A 61 -17.15 14.68 7.74
N SER A 62 -16.53 15.14 6.63
CA SER A 62 -16.58 14.47 5.33
C SER A 62 -15.66 13.26 5.26
N ARG A 63 -14.66 13.16 6.17
CA ARG A 63 -13.65 12.08 6.25
C ARG A 63 -14.26 10.82 6.87
N LEU A 64 -15.52 10.54 6.54
CA LEU A 64 -16.30 9.49 7.16
C LEU A 64 -15.66 8.17 6.79
N THR A 65 -15.05 7.58 7.81
CA THR A 65 -14.09 6.48 7.82
C THR A 65 -12.70 6.98 7.47
N GLY A 66 -11.81 7.02 8.48
CA GLY A 66 -10.37 7.11 8.31
C GLY A 66 -9.83 5.87 7.61
N SER A 67 -10.36 5.62 6.43
CA SER A 67 -10.14 4.51 5.56
C SER A 67 -8.73 4.62 5.02
N LEU A 68 -8.11 3.46 4.80
CA LEU A 68 -6.81 3.33 4.19
C LEU A 68 -6.70 4.32 3.00
N GLU A 69 -7.73 4.38 2.17
CA GLU A 69 -7.83 5.12 0.92
C GLU A 69 -7.87 6.66 1.10
N GLU A 70 -8.45 7.18 2.18
CA GLU A 70 -8.42 8.61 2.50
C GLU A 70 -7.06 9.07 3.06
N LEU A 71 -6.33 8.18 3.72
CA LEU A 71 -5.00 8.47 4.27
C LEU A 71 -3.94 8.68 3.16
N PHE A 72 -4.17 8.15 1.95
CA PHE A 72 -3.22 8.26 0.82
C PHE A 72 -3.27 9.57 0.05
N GLN A 73 -4.40 10.27 0.02
CA GLN A 73 -4.54 11.48 -0.82
C GLN A 73 -3.96 12.75 -0.16
N ARG A 74 -3.22 12.61 0.94
CA ARG A 74 -3.00 13.68 1.93
C ARG A 74 -1.58 14.21 2.14
N ASP A 75 -0.60 13.98 1.27
CA ASP A 75 0.70 14.61 1.50
C ASP A 75 1.36 15.15 0.22
N ILE A 76 1.36 16.47 0.12
CA ILE A 76 2.32 17.25 -0.66
C ILE A 76 3.72 17.06 -0.03
N ASN A 77 4.70 16.62 -0.82
CA ASN A 77 6.11 16.61 -0.40
C ASN A 77 6.63 18.05 -0.36
N TRP A 78 6.64 18.65 0.83
CA TRP A 78 7.04 20.04 1.01
C TRP A 78 8.51 20.27 0.74
N ASP A 79 9.41 19.33 1.04
CA ASP A 79 10.84 19.45 0.70
C ASP A 79 11.06 19.62 -0.81
N ARG A 80 10.39 18.80 -1.62
CA ARG A 80 10.37 18.93 -3.07
C ARG A 80 9.73 20.25 -3.52
N VAL A 81 8.65 20.69 -2.87
CA VAL A 81 8.03 21.99 -3.16
C VAL A 81 9.02 23.12 -2.92
N GLN A 82 9.69 23.15 -1.75
CA GLN A 82 10.67 24.17 -1.39
C GLN A 82 11.88 24.17 -2.32
N ASN A 83 12.58 23.04 -2.37
CA ASN A 83 13.92 22.96 -2.90
C ASN A 83 13.91 22.84 -4.42
N ASP A 84 13.08 21.95 -4.96
CA ASP A 84 13.09 21.65 -6.39
C ASP A 84 12.23 22.64 -7.19
N ILE A 85 11.03 22.96 -6.68
CA ILE A 85 10.04 23.75 -7.44
C ILE A 85 10.16 25.25 -7.12
N VAL A 86 10.08 25.66 -5.85
CA VAL A 86 10.11 27.09 -5.51
C VAL A 86 11.51 27.67 -5.73
N ASN A 87 12.54 27.11 -5.08
CA ASN A 87 13.91 27.62 -5.17
C ASN A 87 14.62 27.19 -6.46
N GLY A 88 14.50 25.92 -6.84
CA GLY A 88 15.19 25.35 -8.00
C GLY A 88 14.62 25.71 -9.37
N TYR A 89 13.34 26.13 -9.42
CA TYR A 89 12.61 26.38 -10.66
C TYR A 89 11.98 27.78 -10.72
N LEU A 90 11.02 28.10 -9.83
CA LEU A 90 10.25 29.36 -9.91
C LEU A 90 11.07 30.61 -9.61
N ARG A 91 11.98 30.54 -8.64
CA ARG A 91 12.89 31.65 -8.28
C ARG A 91 14.17 31.69 -9.11
N ASN A 92 14.39 30.68 -9.95
CA ASN A 92 15.62 30.59 -10.71
C ASN A 92 15.57 31.52 -11.92
N GLN A 93 16.20 32.69 -11.80
CA GLN A 93 16.24 33.72 -12.85
C GLN A 93 16.89 33.24 -14.16
N ASN A 94 17.61 32.11 -14.15
CA ASN A 94 18.26 31.53 -15.33
C ASN A 94 17.44 30.40 -15.97
N LYS A 95 16.19 30.15 -15.53
CA LYS A 95 15.32 29.11 -16.08
C LYS A 95 13.95 29.67 -16.47
N LEU A 96 13.46 29.21 -17.62
CA LEU A 96 12.08 29.45 -18.01
C LEU A 96 11.14 28.60 -17.15
N SER A 97 10.17 29.25 -16.52
CA SER A 97 9.12 28.60 -15.74
C SER A 97 7.88 28.36 -16.59
N PHE A 98 7.47 27.10 -16.71
CA PHE A 98 6.29 26.63 -17.43
C PHE A 98 5.65 25.47 -16.67
N PHE A 99 4.35 25.54 -16.41
CA PHE A 99 3.59 24.44 -15.83
C PHE A 99 2.54 23.95 -16.81
N ASN A 100 2.36 22.63 -16.87
CA ASN A 100 1.18 22.04 -17.47
C ASN A 100 -0.07 22.41 -16.65
N SER A 101 -1.27 22.14 -17.19
CA SER A 101 -2.53 22.43 -16.51
C SER A 101 -2.67 21.72 -15.16
N LEU A 102 -3.40 22.34 -14.23
CA LEU A 102 -3.86 21.69 -13.00
C LEU A 102 -5.25 21.10 -13.24
N THR A 103 -5.50 19.89 -12.76
CA THR A 103 -6.82 19.27 -12.84
C THR A 103 -7.57 19.49 -11.54
N ILE A 104 -8.70 20.17 -11.63
CA ILE A 104 -9.52 20.62 -10.50
C ILE A 104 -10.87 19.94 -10.56
N ALA A 105 -11.29 19.27 -9.49
CA ALA A 105 -12.66 18.78 -9.36
C ALA A 105 -13.49 19.80 -8.57
N LEU A 106 -14.68 20.12 -9.09
CA LEU A 106 -15.65 20.96 -8.38
C LEU A 106 -16.60 20.03 -7.62
N LEU A 107 -16.44 19.91 -6.30
CA LEU A 107 -17.24 18.99 -5.49
C LEU A 107 -18.35 19.74 -4.74
N PRO A 108 -19.57 19.19 -4.63
CA PRO A 108 -20.62 19.81 -3.82
C PRO A 108 -20.31 19.67 -2.34
N GLN A 109 -20.53 20.75 -1.58
CA GLN A 109 -20.34 20.75 -0.13
C GLN A 109 -21.50 21.41 0.60
N ASN A 110 -21.78 20.89 1.79
CA ASN A 110 -22.78 21.41 2.71
C ASN A 110 -22.16 21.52 4.10
N GLY A 111 -21.79 22.74 4.49
CA GLY A 111 -21.00 23.00 5.69
C GLY A 111 -19.63 22.33 5.60
N SER A 112 -19.37 21.39 6.49
CA SER A 112 -18.15 20.59 6.59
C SER A 112 -18.23 19.26 5.80
N LYS A 113 -19.34 18.98 5.08
CA LYS A 113 -19.55 17.69 4.41
C LYS A 113 -19.51 17.79 2.87
N ILE A 114 -18.72 16.97 2.18
CA ILE A 114 -18.82 16.75 0.73
C ILE A 114 -20.02 15.85 0.45
N GLU A 115 -20.88 16.25 -0.49
CA GLU A 115 -22.07 15.48 -0.87
C GLU A 115 -21.77 14.55 -2.05
N ASP A 116 -22.44 13.39 -2.12
CA ASP A 116 -22.30 12.45 -3.24
C ASP A 116 -23.07 12.88 -4.50
N ASN A 117 -23.86 13.95 -4.41
CA ASN A 117 -24.63 14.50 -5.52
C ASN A 117 -24.64 16.03 -5.46
N TYR A 118 -24.62 16.67 -6.63
CA TYR A 118 -24.66 18.12 -6.78
C TYR A 118 -26.02 18.74 -6.44
N GLY A 119 -27.11 17.95 -6.50
CA GLY A 119 -28.45 18.43 -6.16
C GLY A 119 -28.94 19.57 -7.06
N ASN A 120 -29.86 20.39 -6.53
CA ASN A 120 -30.41 21.58 -7.20
C ASN A 120 -29.70 22.87 -6.73
N PRO A 121 -29.56 23.89 -7.60
CA PRO A 121 -29.03 25.19 -7.19
C PRO A 121 -29.89 25.82 -6.08
N GLU A 122 -29.26 26.34 -5.03
CA GLU A 122 -29.95 27.20 -4.05
C GLU A 122 -30.33 28.55 -4.67
N SER A 123 -29.50 29.02 -5.60
CA SER A 123 -29.73 30.21 -6.40
C SER A 123 -28.95 30.10 -7.71
N SER A 124 -29.41 30.76 -8.77
CA SER A 124 -28.67 30.83 -10.03
C SER A 124 -28.22 32.27 -10.28
N PRO A 125 -26.95 32.51 -10.63
CA PRO A 125 -26.52 33.83 -11.02
C PRO A 125 -27.24 34.24 -12.32
N SER A 126 -27.48 35.54 -12.48
CA SER A 126 -28.00 36.07 -13.74
C SER A 126 -27.06 35.71 -14.89
N PRO A 127 -27.61 35.38 -16.08
CA PRO A 127 -26.78 35.11 -17.26
C PRO A 127 -25.83 36.28 -17.53
N THR A 128 -24.58 35.97 -17.88
CA THR A 128 -23.62 36.99 -18.30
C THR A 128 -24.04 37.62 -19.62
N TYR A 129 -24.66 36.81 -20.48
CA TYR A 129 -25.16 37.22 -21.79
C TYR A 129 -26.66 36.91 -21.88
N GLU A 130 -27.48 37.94 -22.07
CA GLU A 130 -28.95 37.79 -22.18
C GLU A 130 -29.44 37.41 -23.60
N ASN A 131 -28.54 37.07 -24.52
CA ASN A 131 -28.91 36.77 -25.90
C ASN A 131 -29.31 35.29 -26.10
N LYS A 132 -30.14 35.00 -27.12
CA LYS A 132 -30.63 33.65 -27.44
C LYS A 132 -29.54 32.65 -27.85
N SER A 133 -28.31 33.11 -28.05
CA SER A 133 -27.19 32.28 -28.47
C SER A 133 -26.47 31.61 -27.30
N TRP A 134 -26.79 31.96 -26.06
CA TRP A 134 -26.19 31.35 -24.88
C TRP A 134 -27.23 30.58 -24.06
N THR A 135 -26.85 29.37 -23.65
CA THR A 135 -27.68 28.49 -22.82
C THR A 135 -27.01 28.31 -21.47
N GLN A 136 -27.77 28.48 -20.40
CA GLN A 136 -27.31 28.27 -19.04
C GLN A 136 -27.77 26.90 -18.53
N ILE A 137 -26.82 26.12 -17.98
CA ILE A 137 -27.04 24.85 -17.29
C ILE A 137 -26.54 25.02 -15.86
N ASN A 138 -27.35 24.63 -14.89
CA ASN A 138 -26.95 24.62 -13.48
C ASN A 138 -26.77 23.18 -13.00
N VAL A 139 -25.59 22.88 -12.47
CA VAL A 139 -25.24 21.61 -11.83
C VAL A 139 -25.06 21.88 -10.34
N GLY A 140 -26.13 21.72 -9.57
CA GLY A 140 -26.15 22.18 -8.19
C GLY A 140 -25.81 23.67 -8.13
N ASN A 141 -24.84 24.04 -7.30
CA ASN A 141 -24.35 25.41 -7.16
C ASN A 141 -23.19 25.76 -8.12
N ILE A 142 -23.12 25.10 -9.28
CA ILE A 142 -22.23 25.40 -10.40
C ILE A 142 -23.08 25.87 -11.58
N CYS A 143 -22.73 27.00 -12.16
CA CYS A 143 -23.38 27.58 -13.34
C CYS A 143 -22.45 27.50 -14.55
N ILE A 144 -22.98 26.97 -15.65
CA ILE A 144 -22.28 26.82 -16.93
C ILE A 144 -23.11 27.51 -18.01
N GLU A 145 -22.58 28.56 -18.59
CA GLU A 145 -23.17 29.23 -19.75
C GLU A 145 -22.39 28.81 -20.99
N SER A 146 -23.05 28.20 -21.98
CA SER A 146 -22.40 27.77 -23.22
C SER A 146 -22.98 28.49 -24.42
N ASN A 147 -22.11 28.89 -25.36
CA ASN A 147 -22.56 29.43 -26.63
C ASN A 147 -23.09 28.28 -27.51
N SER A 148 -24.18 28.53 -28.23
CA SER A 148 -24.87 27.57 -29.13
C SER A 148 -23.96 27.00 -30.22
N GLY A 149 -22.84 27.68 -30.52
CA GLY A 149 -21.78 27.20 -31.43
C GLY A 149 -20.77 26.23 -30.80
N GLY A 150 -20.91 25.86 -29.52
CA GLY A 150 -20.18 24.78 -28.84
C GLY A 150 -18.69 25.02 -28.55
N GLY A 151 -18.09 26.12 -29.02
CA GLY A 151 -16.64 26.33 -28.93
C GLY A 151 -16.12 26.96 -27.63
N ILE A 152 -16.97 27.71 -26.90
CA ILE A 152 -16.59 28.43 -25.68
C ILE A 152 -17.78 28.52 -24.72
N GLY A 153 -17.49 28.62 -23.43
CA GLY A 153 -18.48 28.87 -22.39
C GLY A 153 -17.91 29.61 -21.18
N LEU A 154 -18.76 29.91 -20.20
CA LEU A 154 -18.42 30.51 -18.92
C LEU A 154 -18.78 29.55 -17.79
N VAL A 155 -17.88 29.34 -16.85
CA VAL A 155 -18.14 28.58 -15.62
C VAL A 155 -18.04 29.49 -14.40
N ARG A 156 -18.98 29.32 -13.46
CA ARG A 156 -18.99 29.95 -12.14
C ARG A 156 -19.43 28.94 -11.10
N TRP A 157 -18.98 29.08 -9.87
CA TRP A 157 -19.45 28.26 -8.76
C TRP A 157 -19.64 29.08 -7.49
N HIS A 158 -20.49 28.58 -6.60
CA HIS A 158 -20.74 29.21 -5.32
C HIS A 158 -19.56 29.02 -4.36
N LYS A 159 -19.04 30.12 -3.80
CA LYS A 159 -17.80 30.14 -3.00
C LYS A 159 -17.86 29.26 -1.74
N GLU A 160 -19.05 29.08 -1.17
CA GLU A 160 -19.25 28.33 0.09
C GLU A 160 -19.92 26.96 -0.10
N LYS A 161 -20.43 26.65 -1.29
CA LYS A 161 -21.22 25.41 -1.53
C LYS A 161 -20.53 24.46 -2.50
N ILE A 162 -19.44 24.90 -3.12
CA ILE A 162 -18.59 24.09 -3.97
C ILE A 162 -17.18 24.10 -3.37
N PHE A 163 -16.58 22.92 -3.26
CA PHE A 163 -15.22 22.70 -2.82
C PHE A 163 -14.33 22.40 -4.03
N PRO A 164 -13.67 23.41 -4.62
CA PRO A 164 -12.77 23.22 -5.75
C PRO A 164 -11.44 22.62 -5.28
N VAL A 165 -11.17 21.38 -5.65
CA VAL A 165 -10.02 20.63 -5.16
C VAL A 165 -9.07 20.24 -6.30
N ALA A 166 -7.77 20.47 -6.11
CA ALA A 166 -6.76 20.00 -7.05
C ALA A 166 -6.52 18.49 -6.90
N ILE A 167 -6.92 17.71 -7.91
CA ILE A 167 -6.69 16.26 -7.95
C ILE A 167 -5.39 15.91 -8.67
N ASP A 168 -4.95 16.70 -9.64
CA ASP A 168 -3.61 16.59 -10.22
C ASP A 168 -2.88 17.94 -10.14
N GLY A 169 -1.56 17.88 -9.93
CA GLY A 169 -0.72 19.05 -9.80
C GLY A 169 -0.69 19.67 -8.41
N GLN A 170 -1.04 18.93 -7.35
CA GLN A 170 -1.03 19.42 -5.96
C GLN A 170 0.31 20.04 -5.53
N HIS A 171 1.45 19.43 -5.88
CA HIS A 171 2.79 19.99 -5.62
C HIS A 171 3.03 21.31 -6.37
N ARG A 172 2.46 21.45 -7.58
CA ARG A 172 2.56 22.70 -8.36
C ARG A 172 1.70 23.78 -7.72
N LEU A 173 0.46 23.46 -7.34
CA LEU A 173 -0.40 24.37 -6.59
C LEU A 173 0.28 24.82 -5.29
N ALA A 174 0.85 23.88 -4.52
CA ALA A 174 1.57 24.18 -3.29
C ALA A 174 2.76 25.11 -3.50
N ALA A 175 3.57 24.84 -4.53
CA ALA A 175 4.68 25.72 -4.90
C ALA A 175 4.20 27.11 -5.32
N LEU A 176 3.10 27.21 -6.06
CA LEU A 176 2.53 28.50 -6.46
C LEU A 176 2.02 29.30 -5.25
N LYS A 177 1.25 28.66 -4.35
CA LYS A 177 0.79 29.31 -3.10
C LYS A 177 1.98 29.84 -2.30
N GLN A 178 3.00 29.01 -2.13
CA GLN A 178 4.17 29.38 -1.34
C GLN A 178 5.07 30.41 -2.02
N TYR A 179 5.17 30.37 -3.34
CA TYR A 179 5.87 31.39 -4.12
C TYR A 179 5.18 32.75 -3.94
N CYS A 180 3.84 32.76 -3.96
CA CYS A 180 3.02 33.96 -3.72
C CYS A 180 3.15 34.56 -2.32
N ASP A 181 3.43 33.77 -1.28
CA ASP A 181 3.67 34.29 0.09
C ASP A 181 4.82 35.32 0.14
N HIS A 182 5.67 35.36 -0.88
CA HIS A 182 6.82 36.25 -0.98
C HIS A 182 6.65 37.35 -2.04
N LEU A 183 5.46 37.46 -2.63
CA LEU A 183 5.11 38.46 -3.63
C LEU A 183 4.14 39.49 -3.02
N THR A 184 4.15 40.70 -3.56
CA THR A 184 3.25 41.77 -3.10
C THR A 184 2.15 41.99 -4.14
N PRO A 185 0.87 41.78 -3.81
CA PRO A 185 -0.25 42.01 -4.73
C PRO A 185 -0.24 43.44 -5.30
N GLY A 186 -0.46 43.57 -6.62
CA GLY A 186 -0.46 44.85 -7.32
C GLY A 186 0.92 45.44 -7.63
N VAL A 187 2.00 44.88 -7.07
CA VAL A 187 3.40 45.30 -7.34
C VAL A 187 4.15 44.23 -8.13
N SER A 188 3.99 42.96 -7.77
CA SER A 188 4.66 41.83 -8.40
C SER A 188 4.02 41.49 -9.76
N PRO A 189 4.75 41.58 -10.89
CA PRO A 189 4.20 41.30 -12.22
C PRO A 189 3.75 39.84 -12.38
N GLU A 190 4.26 38.92 -11.56
CA GLU A 190 3.94 37.50 -11.56
C GLU A 190 2.45 37.24 -11.31
N PHE A 191 1.73 38.12 -10.58
CA PHE A 191 0.29 38.00 -10.39
C PHE A 191 -0.53 38.19 -11.68
N ASN A 192 0.06 38.77 -12.73
CA ASN A 192 -0.57 38.83 -14.05
C ASN A 192 -0.55 37.49 -14.80
N THR A 193 0.18 36.49 -14.27
CA THR A 193 0.26 35.15 -14.86
C THR A 193 -1.10 34.48 -14.85
N LYS A 194 -1.46 33.89 -15.99
CA LYS A 194 -2.65 33.07 -16.15
C LYS A 194 -2.25 31.60 -16.14
N ILE A 195 -2.77 30.86 -15.17
CA ILE A 195 -2.47 29.44 -14.97
C ILE A 195 -3.54 28.61 -15.70
N PRO A 196 -3.14 27.66 -16.58
CA PRO A 196 -4.09 26.78 -17.24
C PRO A 196 -4.69 25.77 -16.27
N LEU A 197 -6.00 25.57 -16.34
CA LEU A 197 -6.79 24.67 -15.51
C LEU A 197 -7.66 23.75 -16.37
N ILE A 198 -7.92 22.56 -15.87
CA ILE A 198 -8.94 21.64 -16.37
C ILE A 198 -9.92 21.40 -15.23
N PHE A 199 -11.16 21.86 -15.38
CA PHE A 199 -12.23 21.57 -14.43
C PHE A 199 -12.95 20.27 -14.79
N LEU A 200 -13.21 19.47 -13.77
CA LEU A 200 -14.06 18.29 -13.83
C LEU A 200 -15.34 18.51 -13.02
N ILE A 201 -16.47 18.21 -13.66
CA ILE A 201 -17.80 18.24 -13.06
C ILE A 201 -18.42 16.89 -13.38
N LEU A 202 -18.56 16.04 -12.37
CA LEU A 202 -18.92 14.63 -12.54
C LEU A 202 -20.45 14.47 -12.38
N ASP A 203 -21.21 15.06 -13.32
CA ASP A 203 -22.68 15.06 -13.30
C ASP A 203 -23.28 14.85 -14.70
N GLU A 204 -24.37 14.07 -14.77
CA GLU A 204 -25.00 13.71 -16.05
C GLU A 204 -25.52 14.94 -16.83
N ARG A 205 -25.90 16.03 -16.15
CA ARG A 205 -26.38 17.27 -16.79
C ARG A 205 -25.34 17.93 -17.70
N VAL A 206 -24.06 17.62 -17.49
CA VAL A 206 -22.95 18.10 -18.32
C VAL A 206 -22.35 17.01 -19.22
N GLY A 207 -23.03 15.87 -19.32
CA GLY A 207 -22.63 14.77 -20.19
C GLY A 207 -21.64 13.80 -19.55
N PHE A 208 -21.42 13.86 -18.23
CA PHE A 208 -20.69 12.81 -17.54
C PHE A 208 -21.50 11.52 -17.54
N LYS A 209 -20.87 10.41 -17.94
CA LYS A 209 -21.43 9.06 -17.89
C LYS A 209 -20.40 8.18 -17.21
N GLY A 210 -20.59 7.92 -15.92
CA GLY A 210 -19.75 7.02 -15.13
C GLY A 210 -20.42 5.67 -14.91
N ASN A 211 -19.74 4.81 -14.15
CA ASN A 211 -20.35 3.59 -13.65
C ASN A 211 -21.39 3.94 -12.57
N SER A 212 -22.67 3.72 -12.84
CA SER A 212 -23.79 4.08 -11.93
C SER A 212 -23.76 3.40 -10.56
N ALA A 213 -22.86 2.43 -10.36
CA ALA A 213 -22.64 1.76 -9.09
C ALA A 213 -21.66 2.49 -8.15
N ASN A 214 -20.85 3.42 -8.67
CA ASN A 214 -19.81 4.11 -7.91
C ASN A 214 -20.31 5.45 -7.34
N SER A 215 -19.83 5.83 -6.16
CA SER A 215 -20.05 7.18 -5.61
C SER A 215 -19.21 8.24 -6.34
N LEU A 216 -19.51 9.52 -6.10
CA LEU A 216 -18.75 10.65 -6.65
C LEU A 216 -17.27 10.59 -6.24
N ILE A 217 -17.00 10.25 -4.97
CA ILE A 217 -15.65 10.13 -4.42
C ILE A 217 -14.89 8.93 -5.00
N GLU A 218 -15.57 7.81 -5.21
CA GLU A 218 -14.97 6.62 -5.84
C GLU A 218 -14.57 6.89 -7.29
N THR A 219 -15.43 7.58 -8.05
CA THR A 219 -15.13 7.99 -9.42
C THR A 219 -13.95 8.96 -9.47
N LEU A 220 -13.91 9.93 -8.56
CA LEU A 220 -12.80 10.88 -8.45
C LEU A 220 -11.47 10.18 -8.18
N ARG A 221 -11.50 9.13 -7.35
CA ARG A 221 -10.34 8.29 -7.03
C ARG A 221 -9.82 7.54 -8.26
N GLU A 222 -10.70 6.93 -9.04
CA GLU A 222 -10.34 6.24 -10.28
C GLU A 222 -9.58 7.18 -11.22
N ILE A 223 -10.16 8.37 -11.49
CA ILE A 223 -9.53 9.41 -12.32
C ILE A 223 -8.17 9.85 -11.74
N PHE A 224 -8.08 10.02 -10.42
CA PHE A 224 -6.82 10.37 -9.74
C PHE A 224 -5.74 9.32 -9.96
N ILE A 225 -6.07 8.04 -9.79
CA ILE A 225 -5.13 6.93 -9.96
C ILE A 225 -4.63 6.89 -11.41
N ASP A 226 -5.55 6.98 -12.38
CA ASP A 226 -5.23 6.90 -13.80
C ASP A 226 -4.32 8.05 -14.27
N LEU A 227 -4.58 9.27 -13.79
CA LEU A 227 -3.73 10.43 -14.08
C LEU A 227 -2.31 10.25 -13.54
N ASN A 228 -2.18 9.69 -12.33
CA ASN A 228 -0.88 9.54 -11.68
C ASN A 228 -0.11 8.26 -12.09
N ARG A 229 -0.80 7.20 -12.54
CA ARG A 229 -0.15 5.97 -13.04
C ARG A 229 0.69 6.25 -14.29
N ASN A 230 0.28 7.22 -15.10
CA ASN A 230 0.92 7.56 -16.38
C ASN A 230 1.91 8.75 -16.31
N ALA A 231 1.87 9.57 -15.24
CA ALA A 231 2.70 10.77 -15.10
C ALA A 231 3.48 10.78 -13.78
N ARG A 232 4.78 10.45 -13.85
CA ARG A 232 5.75 10.30 -12.72
C ARG A 232 5.36 9.23 -11.69
N VAL A 233 6.33 8.35 -11.40
CA VAL A 233 6.19 7.18 -10.53
C VAL A 233 5.67 7.57 -9.15
N VAL A 234 4.40 7.26 -8.88
CA VAL A 234 3.84 7.20 -7.52
C VAL A 234 4.60 6.12 -6.76
N ALA A 235 4.90 6.36 -5.47
CA ALA A 235 5.51 5.35 -4.61
C ALA A 235 4.75 4.02 -4.72
N LYS A 236 5.48 2.92 -4.92
CA LYS A 236 4.88 1.60 -5.17
C LYS A 236 3.98 1.15 -4.02
N SER A 237 4.34 1.48 -2.78
CA SER A 237 3.48 1.28 -1.61
C SER A 237 2.10 1.93 -1.73
N ARG A 238 2.01 3.14 -2.29
CA ARG A 238 0.75 3.86 -2.52
C ARG A 238 -0.04 3.28 -3.68
N LEU A 239 0.62 2.80 -4.74
CA LEU A 239 -0.06 2.08 -5.82
C LEU A 239 -0.73 0.81 -5.29
N ILE A 240 -0.05 0.02 -4.46
CA ILE A 240 -0.62 -1.22 -3.88
C ILE A 240 -1.92 -0.98 -3.08
N LEU A 241 -2.06 0.21 -2.50
CA LEU A 241 -3.19 0.52 -1.61
C LEU A 241 -4.33 1.22 -2.35
N LEU A 242 -4.11 1.60 -3.61
CA LEU A 242 -5.09 2.29 -4.43
C LEU A 242 -5.48 1.50 -5.69
N ASP A 243 -4.60 0.65 -6.22
CA ASP A 243 -4.85 -0.09 -7.47
C ASP A 243 -5.94 -1.16 -7.23
N ASP A 244 -7.12 -0.89 -7.77
CA ASP A 244 -8.31 -1.77 -7.73
C ASP A 244 -8.32 -2.79 -8.89
N LEU A 245 -7.34 -2.74 -9.81
CA LEU A 245 -7.24 -3.63 -10.96
C LEU A 245 -6.13 -4.68 -10.82
N ASP A 246 -5.14 -4.44 -9.95
CA ASP A 246 -4.11 -5.43 -9.63
C ASP A 246 -4.57 -6.43 -8.56
N VAL A 247 -4.59 -7.72 -8.93
CA VAL A 247 -5.00 -8.83 -8.05
C VAL A 247 -4.22 -8.86 -6.74
N GLN A 248 -2.90 -8.67 -6.83
CA GLN A 248 -2.01 -8.78 -5.68
C GLN A 248 -2.31 -7.66 -4.67
N SER A 249 -2.40 -6.43 -5.16
CA SER A 249 -2.80 -5.23 -4.43
C SER A 249 -4.17 -5.39 -3.77
N PHE A 250 -5.14 -5.92 -4.51
CA PHE A 250 -6.49 -6.20 -4.02
C PHE A 250 -6.50 -7.22 -2.87
N CYS A 251 -5.64 -8.24 -2.94
CA CYS A 251 -5.45 -9.23 -1.87
C CYS A 251 -4.71 -8.64 -0.65
N VAL A 252 -3.68 -7.80 -0.84
CA VAL A 252 -2.95 -7.14 0.27
C VAL A 252 -3.89 -6.32 1.15
N ARG A 253 -4.83 -5.58 0.56
CA ARG A 253 -5.79 -4.77 1.33
C ARG A 253 -6.68 -5.59 2.27
N THR A 254 -6.88 -6.88 1.99
CA THR A 254 -7.62 -7.77 2.92
C THR A 254 -6.86 -8.08 4.21
N LEU A 255 -5.55 -7.84 4.24
CA LEU A 255 -4.71 -8.04 5.42
C LEU A 255 -4.64 -6.79 6.30
N LEU A 256 -5.09 -5.64 5.80
CA LEU A 256 -4.96 -4.35 6.46
C LEU A 256 -6.28 -3.94 7.11
N ALA A 257 -6.18 -3.29 8.26
CA ALA A 257 -7.32 -2.70 8.94
C ALA A 257 -7.99 -1.66 8.03
N SER A 258 -9.32 -1.68 8.04
CA SER A 258 -10.14 -0.80 7.19
C SER A 258 -10.07 0.66 7.63
N SER A 259 -9.67 0.91 8.87
CA SER A 259 -9.47 2.26 9.39
C SER A 259 -8.42 2.32 10.48
N ALA A 260 -7.98 3.54 10.82
CA ALA A 260 -7.05 3.81 11.93
C ALA A 260 -7.50 3.24 13.29
N GLN A 261 -8.81 3.15 13.52
CA GLN A 261 -9.40 2.72 14.79
C GLN A 261 -9.83 1.24 14.77
N ASP A 262 -9.69 0.58 13.62
CA ASP A 262 -10.03 -0.83 13.47
C ASP A 262 -8.92 -1.68 14.13
N SER A 263 -9.21 -2.11 15.36
CA SER A 263 -8.36 -2.97 16.17
C SER A 263 -8.72 -4.46 16.03
N SER A 264 -9.46 -4.83 14.99
CA SER A 264 -9.87 -6.21 14.73
C SER A 264 -8.68 -7.18 14.79
N HIS A 265 -8.93 -8.37 15.34
CA HIS A 265 -7.95 -9.45 15.34
C HIS A 265 -7.75 -10.09 13.95
N ASP A 266 -8.67 -9.81 13.00
CA ASP A 266 -8.69 -10.40 11.67
C ASP A 266 -7.85 -9.61 10.64
N THR A 267 -7.30 -8.46 11.03
CA THR A 267 -6.48 -7.59 10.18
C THR A 267 -5.25 -7.07 10.93
N LEU A 268 -4.31 -6.48 10.19
CA LEU A 268 -3.17 -5.76 10.74
C LEU A 268 -3.53 -4.28 10.95
N PRO A 269 -3.33 -3.72 12.17
CA PRO A 269 -3.53 -2.30 12.41
C PRO A 269 -2.64 -1.45 11.51
N LEU A 270 -3.20 -0.38 10.92
CA LEU A 270 -2.47 0.49 10.00
C LEU A 270 -1.25 1.17 10.65
N SER A 271 -1.28 1.39 11.96
CA SER A 271 -0.16 1.97 12.71
C SER A 271 1.06 1.05 12.80
N MET A 272 0.86 -0.27 12.64
CA MET A 272 1.91 -1.30 12.74
C MET A 272 2.53 -1.67 11.38
N VAL A 273 1.97 -1.16 10.29
CA VAL A 273 2.42 -1.45 8.92
C VAL A 273 2.94 -0.16 8.30
N THR A 274 4.21 -0.14 7.86
CA THR A 274 4.70 1.01 7.09
C THR A 274 4.08 0.98 5.69
N TRP A 275 3.35 2.02 5.36
CA TRP A 275 2.74 2.21 4.03
C TRP A 275 3.18 3.50 3.32
N ARG A 276 3.84 4.42 4.03
CA ARG A 276 4.26 5.74 3.52
C ARG A 276 5.65 5.74 2.88
N GLU A 277 6.51 4.79 3.28
CA GLU A 277 7.86 4.66 2.76
C GLU A 277 7.86 3.65 1.62
N ASP A 278 8.65 3.90 0.57
CA ASP A 278 8.77 3.00 -0.58
C ASP A 278 9.93 2.01 -0.39
N GLU A 279 10.09 1.53 0.85
CA GLU A 279 11.09 0.55 1.24
C GLU A 279 10.39 -0.70 1.80
N ALA A 280 10.72 -1.86 1.25
CA ALA A 280 10.24 -3.13 1.78
C ALA A 280 10.88 -3.46 3.14
N LYS A 281 12.07 -2.90 3.41
CA LYS A 281 12.87 -3.17 4.60
C LYS A 281 12.25 -2.48 5.82
N PHE A 282 12.04 -3.23 6.89
CA PHE A 282 11.50 -2.72 8.17
C PHE A 282 12.33 -3.17 9.36
N ASP A 283 13.60 -3.52 9.16
CA ASP A 283 14.44 -4.12 10.20
C ASP A 283 14.65 -3.20 11.41
N SER A 284 14.58 -1.88 11.19
CA SER A 284 14.62 -0.85 12.23
C SER A 284 13.27 -0.14 12.37
N GLY A 285 13.13 0.71 13.39
CA GLY A 285 11.91 1.48 13.62
C GLY A 285 10.78 0.68 14.28
N TYR A 286 9.57 1.24 14.24
CA TYR A 286 8.40 0.83 15.01
C TYR A 286 7.41 -0.05 14.22
N SER A 287 7.74 -0.46 13.00
CA SER A 287 6.81 -1.22 12.18
C SER A 287 7.08 -2.72 12.30
N LEU A 288 6.00 -3.50 12.28
CA LEU A 288 6.04 -4.96 12.26
C LEU A 288 6.32 -5.50 10.85
N THR A 289 5.83 -4.78 9.84
CA THR A 289 6.01 -5.10 8.42
C THR A 289 5.77 -3.85 7.58
N THR A 290 5.87 -3.97 6.26
CA THR A 290 5.55 -2.92 5.29
C THR A 290 4.52 -3.41 4.28
N VAL A 291 3.79 -2.51 3.65
CA VAL A 291 2.88 -2.85 2.55
C VAL A 291 3.63 -3.51 1.39
N LEU A 292 4.84 -3.05 1.10
CA LEU A 292 5.67 -3.66 0.05
C LEU A 292 6.04 -5.10 0.39
N ASN A 293 6.41 -5.39 1.63
CA ASN A 293 6.73 -6.75 2.04
C ASN A 293 5.48 -7.65 2.12
N LEU A 294 4.35 -7.12 2.61
CA LEU A 294 3.05 -7.82 2.54
C LEU A 294 2.69 -8.15 1.09
N ASN A 295 2.92 -7.21 0.17
CA ASN A 295 2.73 -7.44 -1.24
C ASN A 295 3.60 -8.60 -1.72
N GLU A 296 4.89 -8.65 -1.40
CA GLU A 296 5.76 -9.78 -1.77
C GLU A 296 5.33 -11.12 -1.14
N ILE A 297 4.79 -11.10 0.08
CA ILE A 297 4.21 -12.29 0.75
C ILE A 297 2.98 -12.78 -0.02
N VAL A 298 2.05 -11.88 -0.35
CA VAL A 298 0.85 -12.18 -1.13
C VAL A 298 1.23 -12.67 -2.53
N GLY A 299 2.20 -12.03 -3.18
CA GLY A 299 2.76 -12.47 -4.44
C GLY A 299 3.25 -13.91 -4.35
N SER A 300 4.05 -14.24 -3.33
CA SER A 300 4.56 -15.61 -3.13
C SER A 300 3.44 -16.63 -2.90
N CYS A 301 2.38 -16.25 -2.19
CA CYS A 301 1.18 -17.05 -1.99
C CYS A 301 0.49 -17.36 -3.33
N LEU A 302 0.33 -16.33 -4.17
CA LEU A 302 -0.30 -16.40 -5.49
C LEU A 302 0.65 -16.91 -6.60
N GLY A 303 1.85 -17.39 -6.26
CA GLY A 303 2.80 -17.95 -7.22
C GLY A 303 3.65 -16.94 -7.98
N ASN A 304 3.72 -15.70 -7.50
CA ASN A 304 4.41 -14.55 -8.09
C ASN A 304 3.95 -14.24 -9.52
N ALA A 305 2.68 -14.50 -9.81
CA ALA A 305 2.04 -14.19 -11.07
C ALA A 305 1.76 -12.68 -11.14
N SER A 306 2.26 -11.98 -12.17
CA SER A 306 1.99 -10.54 -12.39
C SER A 306 1.55 -10.29 -13.82
N LEU A 307 0.48 -9.51 -13.99
CA LEU A 307 0.00 -9.07 -15.31
C LEU A 307 1.03 -8.18 -16.03
N GLU A 308 1.86 -7.43 -15.30
CA GLU A 308 2.91 -6.58 -15.88
C GLU A 308 4.05 -7.39 -16.52
N THR A 309 4.15 -8.68 -16.19
CA THR A 309 5.23 -9.56 -16.67
C THR A 309 4.81 -10.46 -17.83
N ILE A 310 3.55 -10.35 -18.28
CA ILE A 310 3.02 -11.15 -19.40
C ILE A 310 2.58 -10.23 -20.54
N GLU A 311 2.60 -10.75 -21.75
CA GLU A 311 1.99 -10.11 -22.90
C GLU A 311 0.47 -10.30 -22.84
N ALA A 312 -0.26 -9.24 -22.47
CA ALA A 312 -1.70 -9.32 -22.19
C ALA A 312 -2.58 -9.67 -23.41
N LEU A 313 -2.00 -9.70 -24.61
CA LEU A 313 -2.65 -10.14 -25.86
C LEU A 313 -2.38 -11.62 -26.18
N GLU A 314 -1.36 -12.23 -25.56
CA GLU A 314 -0.97 -13.61 -25.81
C GLU A 314 -1.77 -14.60 -24.96
N GLU A 315 -2.71 -15.32 -25.60
CA GLU A 315 -3.65 -16.23 -24.93
C GLU A 315 -2.95 -17.25 -24.01
N ASN A 316 -1.83 -17.81 -24.46
CA ASN A 316 -1.08 -18.81 -23.69
C ASN A 316 -0.48 -18.24 -22.40
N GLU A 317 0.01 -17.01 -22.45
CA GLU A 317 0.57 -16.35 -21.27
C GLU A 317 -0.52 -15.96 -20.28
N VAL A 318 -1.64 -15.43 -20.78
CA VAL A 318 -2.84 -15.11 -19.98
C VAL A 318 -3.37 -16.37 -19.30
N LYS A 319 -3.53 -17.49 -20.04
CA LYS A 319 -3.97 -18.77 -19.46
C LYS A 319 -3.03 -19.29 -18.39
N LYS A 320 -1.71 -19.17 -18.59
CA LYS A 320 -0.71 -19.58 -17.59
C LYS A 320 -0.78 -18.72 -16.33
N TYR A 321 -0.91 -17.40 -16.50
CA TYR A 321 -1.08 -16.45 -15.40
C TYR A 321 -2.34 -16.77 -14.59
N VAL A 322 -3.50 -16.87 -15.25
CA VAL A 322 -4.77 -17.22 -14.61
C VAL A 322 -4.72 -18.61 -13.98
N GLY A 323 -4.11 -19.59 -14.65
CA GLY A 323 -3.94 -20.95 -14.13
C GLY A 323 -3.12 -20.98 -12.84
N THR A 324 -2.11 -20.11 -12.71
CA THR A 324 -1.31 -19.98 -11.48
C THR A 324 -2.18 -19.49 -10.31
N ILE A 325 -3.03 -18.48 -10.54
CA ILE A 325 -3.97 -17.98 -9.53
C ILE A 325 -5.01 -19.04 -9.15
N LYS A 326 -5.61 -19.70 -10.16
CA LYS A 326 -6.59 -20.79 -9.96
C LYS A 326 -6.02 -21.96 -9.15
N ALA A 327 -4.74 -22.28 -9.31
CA ALA A 327 -4.07 -23.32 -8.53
C ALA A 327 -3.84 -22.95 -7.06
N LYS A 328 -3.97 -21.67 -6.70
CA LYS A 328 -3.73 -21.15 -5.35
C LYS A 328 -5.00 -20.74 -4.61
N LEU A 329 -6.09 -20.54 -5.35
CA LEU A 329 -7.37 -20.08 -4.83
C LEU A 329 -8.51 -20.98 -5.29
N GLU A 330 -9.28 -21.49 -4.33
CA GLU A 330 -10.54 -22.20 -4.62
C GLU A 330 -11.63 -21.19 -5.03
N LEU A 331 -11.79 -21.02 -6.34
CA LEU A 331 -12.85 -20.18 -6.94
C LEU A 331 -14.07 -21.03 -7.28
N LYS A 332 -15.26 -20.42 -7.18
CA LYS A 332 -16.51 -21.06 -7.61
C LYS A 332 -16.48 -21.39 -9.11
N SER A 333 -17.11 -22.51 -9.49
CA SER A 333 -17.07 -23.02 -10.86
C SER A 333 -17.63 -22.04 -11.90
N GLU A 334 -18.63 -21.25 -11.52
CA GLU A 334 -19.27 -20.25 -12.38
C GLU A 334 -18.30 -19.09 -12.68
N ILE A 335 -17.49 -18.69 -11.70
CA ILE A 335 -16.47 -17.65 -11.86
C ILE A 335 -15.34 -18.15 -12.74
N LEU A 336 -14.89 -19.39 -12.54
CA LEU A 336 -13.85 -20.00 -13.36
C LEU A 336 -14.23 -20.03 -14.85
N LYS A 337 -15.48 -20.41 -15.13
CA LYS A 337 -16.06 -20.40 -16.48
C LYS A 337 -16.16 -18.98 -17.03
N SER A 338 -16.67 -18.02 -16.25
CA SER A 338 -16.74 -16.60 -16.66
C SER A 338 -15.37 -16.02 -17.03
N ILE A 339 -14.31 -16.36 -16.28
CA ILE A 339 -12.94 -15.94 -16.60
C ILE A 339 -12.48 -16.57 -17.93
N GLU A 340 -12.75 -17.86 -18.15
CA GLU A 340 -12.36 -18.55 -19.40
C GLU A 340 -13.07 -17.99 -20.64
N ASP A 341 -14.39 -17.80 -20.54
CA ASP A 341 -15.19 -17.19 -21.60
C ASP A 341 -14.70 -15.77 -21.92
N TYR A 342 -14.28 -15.02 -20.89
CA TYR A 342 -13.77 -13.67 -21.07
C TYR A 342 -12.36 -13.61 -21.67
N ILE A 343 -11.45 -14.53 -21.33
CA ILE A 343 -10.15 -14.65 -22.01
C ILE A 343 -10.37 -14.85 -23.51
N GLN A 344 -11.27 -15.77 -23.90
CA GLN A 344 -11.59 -16.02 -25.31
C GLN A 344 -12.18 -14.78 -26.00
N LEU A 345 -12.99 -14.00 -25.28
CA LEU A 345 -13.55 -12.75 -25.80
C LEU A 345 -12.46 -11.70 -26.08
N CYS A 346 -11.52 -11.50 -25.15
CA CYS A 346 -10.41 -10.55 -25.31
C CYS A 346 -9.54 -10.93 -26.51
N VAL A 347 -9.16 -12.21 -26.61
CA VAL A 347 -8.36 -12.73 -27.72
C VAL A 347 -9.10 -12.60 -29.05
N GLY A 348 -10.41 -12.91 -29.08
CA GLY A 348 -11.22 -12.76 -30.29
C GLY A 348 -11.44 -11.30 -30.74
N ARG A 349 -11.09 -10.31 -29.91
CA ARG A 349 -11.23 -8.88 -30.18
C ARG A 349 -9.89 -8.14 -30.27
N ASP A 350 -8.76 -8.83 -30.13
CA ASP A 350 -7.43 -8.21 -29.97
C ASP A 350 -7.37 -7.16 -28.84
N GLU A 351 -8.11 -7.39 -27.75
CA GLU A 351 -8.13 -6.53 -26.57
C GLU A 351 -7.19 -7.07 -25.48
N PRO A 352 -6.39 -6.22 -24.80
CA PRO A 352 -5.52 -6.67 -23.73
C PRO A 352 -6.34 -7.20 -22.55
N PHE A 353 -5.96 -8.37 -22.05
CA PHE A 353 -6.65 -8.98 -20.92
C PHE A 353 -6.43 -8.20 -19.62
N SER A 354 -7.52 -7.89 -18.93
CA SER A 354 -7.55 -7.43 -17.54
C SER A 354 -8.77 -8.01 -16.84
N PHE A 355 -8.65 -8.45 -15.59
CA PHE A 355 -9.80 -9.02 -14.90
C PHE A 355 -10.95 -8.02 -14.77
N LYS A 356 -12.19 -8.50 -14.94
CA LYS A 356 -13.38 -7.70 -14.60
C LYS A 356 -13.48 -7.51 -13.10
N ILE A 357 -14.17 -6.45 -12.68
CA ILE A 357 -14.46 -6.16 -11.26
C ILE A 357 -15.10 -7.37 -10.55
N GLU A 358 -16.01 -8.08 -11.22
CA GLU A 358 -16.65 -9.29 -10.67
C GLU A 358 -15.64 -10.43 -10.41
N HIS A 359 -14.65 -10.61 -11.31
CA HIS A 359 -13.59 -11.60 -11.16
C HIS A 359 -12.68 -11.21 -10.01
N LEU A 360 -12.28 -9.93 -9.94
CA LEU A 360 -11.44 -9.39 -8.87
C LEU A 360 -12.10 -9.54 -7.49
N ARG A 361 -13.41 -9.24 -7.37
CA ARG A 361 -14.19 -9.44 -6.15
C ARG A 361 -14.20 -10.91 -5.72
N ALA A 362 -14.41 -11.84 -6.66
CA ALA A 362 -14.40 -13.26 -6.36
C ALA A 362 -13.00 -13.76 -5.93
N ILE A 363 -11.94 -13.29 -6.60
CA ILE A 363 -10.55 -13.59 -6.24
C ILE A 363 -10.21 -13.08 -4.84
N ARG A 364 -10.59 -11.83 -4.53
CA ARG A 364 -10.42 -11.24 -3.19
C ARG A 364 -11.12 -12.05 -2.13
N GLU A 365 -12.37 -12.43 -2.37
CA GLU A 365 -13.14 -13.17 -1.38
C GLU A 365 -12.55 -14.57 -1.14
N ALA A 366 -12.14 -15.25 -2.21
CA ALA A 366 -11.44 -16.53 -2.09
C ALA A 366 -10.13 -16.38 -1.28
N PHE A 367 -9.33 -15.35 -1.57
CA PHE A 367 -8.12 -15.05 -0.81
C PHE A 367 -8.42 -14.72 0.65
N ARG A 368 -9.45 -13.91 0.91
CA ARG A 368 -9.87 -13.50 2.25
C ARG A 368 -10.28 -14.70 3.10
N LEU A 369 -10.97 -15.67 2.52
CA LEU A 369 -11.39 -16.88 3.23
C LEU A 369 -10.22 -17.86 3.43
N GLN A 370 -9.35 -17.99 2.42
CA GLN A 370 -8.34 -19.04 2.39
C GLN A 370 -7.01 -18.64 3.04
N TRP A 371 -6.53 -17.44 2.81
CA TRP A 371 -5.13 -17.05 3.10
C TRP A 371 -5.01 -15.92 4.11
N THR A 372 -5.98 -15.01 4.19
CA THR A 372 -5.98 -13.96 5.22
C THR A 372 -5.88 -14.53 6.64
N PRO A 373 -6.69 -15.53 7.06
CA PRO A 373 -6.58 -16.10 8.40
C PRO A 373 -5.20 -16.72 8.65
N HIS A 374 -4.61 -17.34 7.62
CA HIS A 374 -3.29 -17.96 7.72
C HIS A 374 -2.21 -16.91 7.97
N ILE A 375 -2.19 -15.86 7.15
CA ILE A 375 -1.18 -14.81 7.24
C ILE A 375 -1.32 -14.04 8.56
N ILE A 376 -2.55 -13.65 8.91
CA ILE A 376 -2.84 -12.89 10.13
C ILE A 376 -2.50 -13.71 11.38
N GLN A 377 -2.84 -14.99 11.43
CA GLN A 377 -2.49 -15.82 12.59
C GLN A 377 -0.98 -15.97 12.78
N VAL A 378 -0.15 -15.99 11.72
CA VAL A 378 1.30 -15.94 11.90
C VAL A 378 1.70 -14.65 12.59
N PHE A 379 1.22 -13.50 12.11
CA PHE A 379 1.48 -12.20 12.75
C PHE A 379 0.96 -12.10 14.19
N ARG A 380 -0.15 -12.77 14.54
CA ARG A 380 -0.76 -12.68 15.87
C ARG A 380 -0.25 -13.72 16.87
N LYS A 381 0.17 -14.90 16.42
CA LYS A 381 0.46 -16.06 17.30
C LYS A 381 1.93 -16.51 17.29
N PHE A 382 2.73 -16.11 16.31
CA PHE A 382 4.18 -16.36 16.37
C PHE A 382 4.79 -15.53 17.48
N GLY A 383 5.58 -16.15 18.36
CA GLY A 383 6.06 -15.62 19.64
C GLY A 383 6.57 -14.18 19.58
N PRO A 384 7.59 -13.88 18.75
CA PRO A 384 8.13 -12.53 18.61
C PRO A 384 7.05 -11.50 18.23
N TYR A 385 6.17 -11.85 17.30
CA TYR A 385 5.12 -10.93 16.83
C TYR A 385 3.99 -10.79 17.85
N ARG A 386 3.64 -11.84 18.58
CA ARG A 386 2.66 -11.81 19.65
C ARG A 386 3.11 -10.91 20.81
N GLU A 387 4.37 -11.05 21.22
CA GLU A 387 4.98 -10.19 22.26
C GLU A 387 5.05 -8.74 21.81
N TYR A 388 5.38 -8.52 20.54
CA TYR A 388 5.33 -7.22 19.89
C TYR A 388 3.94 -6.60 19.94
N PHE A 389 2.91 -7.34 19.53
CA PHE A 389 1.52 -6.87 19.57
C PHE A 389 1.03 -6.59 20.98
N SER A 390 1.34 -7.45 21.95
CA SER A 390 0.99 -7.21 23.36
C SER A 390 1.59 -5.89 23.85
N THR A 391 2.89 -5.69 23.58
CA THR A 391 3.58 -4.46 23.97
C THR A 391 3.04 -3.24 23.24
N ALA A 392 2.74 -3.36 21.95
CA ALA A 392 2.15 -2.30 21.15
C ALA A 392 0.76 -1.88 21.66
N ALA A 393 -0.07 -2.84 22.07
CA ALA A 393 -1.36 -2.56 22.70
C ALA A 393 -1.19 -1.82 24.04
N GLU A 394 -0.32 -2.32 24.92
CA GLU A 394 -0.07 -1.73 26.25
C GLU A 394 0.36 -0.26 26.19
N ILE A 395 1.16 0.11 25.19
CA ILE A 395 1.68 1.48 25.03
C ILE A 395 0.79 2.36 24.14
N GLY A 396 -0.38 1.85 23.71
CA GLY A 396 -1.34 2.58 22.88
C GLY A 396 -0.89 2.80 21.43
N ALA A 397 -0.03 1.93 20.88
CA ALA A 397 0.42 1.99 19.50
C ALA A 397 -0.60 1.43 18.51
N ILE A 398 -1.59 0.66 18.97
CA ILE A 398 -2.63 0.06 18.11
C ILE A 398 -3.86 0.97 17.98
N ASP A 399 -4.36 1.48 19.09
CA ASP A 399 -5.66 2.18 19.20
C ASP A 399 -5.58 3.45 20.07
N GLY A 400 -4.38 3.83 20.52
CA GLY A 400 -4.15 4.99 21.37
C GLY A 400 -3.45 6.16 20.67
N MET A 401 -3.03 7.15 21.46
CA MET A 401 -2.33 8.35 20.96
C MET A 401 -1.09 8.01 20.14
N LEU A 402 -0.37 6.95 20.51
CA LEU A 402 0.81 6.55 19.76
C LEU A 402 0.40 6.01 18.38
N ALA A 403 -0.73 5.31 18.25
CA ALA A 403 -1.27 4.91 16.96
C ALA A 403 -1.53 6.12 16.06
N ASP A 404 -2.21 7.15 16.58
CA ASP A 404 -2.47 8.41 15.85
C ASP A 404 -1.15 9.03 15.38
N TYR A 405 -0.16 9.12 16.26
CA TYR A 405 1.16 9.65 15.94
C TYR A 405 1.87 8.85 14.84
N LEU A 406 1.80 7.51 14.91
CA LEU A 406 2.44 6.62 13.94
C LEU A 406 1.80 6.71 12.56
N LEU A 407 0.50 7.02 12.49
CA LEU A 407 -0.21 7.23 11.24
C LEU A 407 0.13 8.55 10.54
N LEU A 408 0.82 9.48 11.20
CA LEU A 408 1.25 10.76 10.63
C LEU A 408 2.56 10.65 9.84
N SER A 409 2.72 11.54 8.86
CA SER A 409 4.00 11.77 8.16
C SER A 409 5.09 12.25 9.12
N LYS A 410 6.37 12.06 8.75
CA LYS A 410 7.52 12.55 9.55
C LYS A 410 7.41 14.05 9.86
N GLU A 411 6.93 14.85 8.92
CA GLU A 411 6.71 16.29 9.08
C GLU A 411 5.56 16.61 10.06
N ASN A 412 4.46 15.87 9.98
CA ASN A 412 3.29 16.11 10.83
C ASN A 412 3.45 15.58 12.26
N ARG A 413 4.39 14.65 12.50
CA ARG A 413 4.73 14.14 13.83
C ARG A 413 5.27 15.23 14.76
N GLU A 414 6.14 16.10 14.27
CA GLU A 414 6.66 17.23 15.07
C GLU A 414 5.58 18.27 15.34
N LYS A 415 4.76 18.59 14.33
CA LYS A 415 3.58 19.46 14.51
C LYS A 415 2.58 18.87 15.52
N PHE A 416 2.42 17.55 15.55
CA PHE A 416 1.57 16.87 16.52
C PHE A 416 2.11 17.00 17.94
N LYS A 417 3.41 16.77 18.14
CA LYS A 417 4.08 16.96 19.45
C LYS A 417 3.88 18.38 19.98
N ASN A 418 4.09 19.39 19.13
CA ASN A 418 3.92 20.80 19.51
C ASN A 418 2.46 21.13 19.86
N ARG A 419 1.51 20.77 18.99
CA ARG A 419 0.07 21.00 19.25
C ARG A 419 -0.42 20.36 20.55
N LYS A 420 0.04 19.14 20.86
CA LYS A 420 -0.32 18.47 22.13
C LYS A 420 0.29 19.16 23.34
N LYS A 421 1.52 19.65 23.24
CA LYS A 421 2.18 20.43 24.31
C LYS A 421 1.48 21.75 24.59
N ASP A 422 0.98 22.41 23.54
CA ASP A 422 0.24 23.67 23.67
C ASP A 422 -1.15 23.46 24.29
N ALA A 423 -1.82 22.36 23.92
CA ALA A 423 -3.14 22.00 24.44
C ALA A 423 -3.10 21.45 25.87
N ASP A 424 -2.07 20.68 26.23
CA ASP A 424 -1.88 20.10 27.55
C ASP A 424 -0.46 20.34 28.05
N LYS A 425 -0.31 21.27 29.01
CA LYS A 425 0.98 21.62 29.60
C LYS A 425 1.66 20.47 30.36
N THR A 426 0.92 19.41 30.70
CA THR A 426 1.45 18.21 31.35
C THR A 426 1.93 17.15 30.35
N PHE A 427 1.66 17.34 29.06
CA PHE A 427 2.10 16.45 28.00
C PHE A 427 3.63 16.50 27.84
N ASN A 428 4.27 15.34 28.04
CA ASN A 428 5.70 15.15 27.80
C ASN A 428 5.91 14.16 26.63
N PRO A 429 6.40 14.63 25.47
CA PRO A 429 6.68 13.78 24.31
C PRO A 429 7.61 12.60 24.64
N GLN A 430 8.57 12.80 25.55
CA GLN A 430 9.54 11.78 25.92
C GLN A 430 8.86 10.56 26.54
N SER A 431 7.90 10.77 27.46
CA SER A 431 7.23 9.67 28.16
C SER A 431 6.04 9.11 27.37
N LYS A 432 5.39 9.92 26.55
CA LYS A 432 4.17 9.53 25.81
C LYS A 432 4.44 9.00 24.40
N ILE A 433 5.58 9.33 23.80
CA ILE A 433 5.92 8.94 22.42
C ILE A 433 7.30 8.29 22.36
N ASP A 434 8.37 9.00 22.75
CA ASP A 434 9.73 8.58 22.42
C ASP A 434 10.15 7.32 23.21
N ALA A 435 9.84 7.23 24.50
CA ALA A 435 10.11 6.03 25.31
C ALA A 435 9.26 4.81 24.89
N PRO A 436 7.94 4.93 24.63
CA PRO A 436 7.15 3.88 23.98
C PRO A 436 7.74 3.36 22.66
N LEU A 437 8.18 4.27 21.77
CA LEU A 437 8.81 3.88 20.50
C LEU A 437 10.12 3.12 20.72
N ALA A 438 10.94 3.57 21.66
CA ALA A 438 12.17 2.88 22.03
C ALA A 438 11.89 1.46 22.58
N LYS A 439 10.80 1.27 23.34
CA LYS A 439 10.37 -0.05 23.82
C LYS A 439 10.07 -1.00 22.65
N LEU A 440 9.37 -0.53 21.61
CA LEU A 440 9.13 -1.33 20.40
C LEU A 440 10.40 -1.64 19.63
N GLN A 441 11.35 -0.71 19.54
CA GLN A 441 12.62 -0.93 18.86
C GLN A 441 13.49 -1.96 19.59
N GLU A 442 13.49 -1.95 20.93
CA GLU A 442 14.28 -2.90 21.70
C GLU A 442 13.78 -4.34 21.51
N LEU A 443 12.47 -4.56 21.35
CA LEU A 443 11.92 -5.89 21.04
C LEU A 443 12.41 -6.46 19.70
N LYS A 444 12.78 -5.58 18.76
CA LYS A 444 13.26 -5.99 17.43
C LYS A 444 14.75 -6.30 17.42
N LYS A 445 15.47 -5.86 18.44
CA LYS A 445 16.93 -5.93 18.50
C LYS A 445 17.36 -7.39 18.64
N ASP A 446 18.33 -7.76 17.82
CA ASP A 446 18.92 -9.10 17.80
C ASP A 446 17.91 -10.24 17.55
N GLU A 447 16.77 -9.97 16.92
CA GLU A 447 15.72 -10.96 16.65
C GLU A 447 15.43 -11.08 15.15
N TRP A 448 15.66 -12.27 14.58
CA TRP A 448 15.49 -12.53 13.15
C TRP A 448 14.06 -12.30 12.67
N ALA A 449 13.06 -12.53 13.53
CA ALA A 449 11.66 -12.35 13.17
C ALA A 449 11.36 -10.96 12.57
N PHE A 450 12.13 -9.93 12.95
CA PHE A 450 11.91 -8.56 12.51
C PHE A 450 12.77 -8.15 11.30
N TYR A 451 13.43 -9.08 10.63
CA TYR A 451 14.13 -8.82 9.37
C TYR A 451 13.27 -9.18 8.18
N VAL A 452 13.21 -8.29 7.18
CA VAL A 452 12.40 -8.48 5.97
C VAL A 452 12.69 -9.81 5.27
N VAL A 453 13.97 -10.20 5.16
CA VAL A 453 14.38 -11.45 4.51
C VAL A 453 13.90 -12.69 5.27
N PHE A 454 13.85 -12.61 6.60
CA PHE A 454 13.37 -13.70 7.44
C PHE A 454 11.85 -13.81 7.35
N GLN A 455 11.11 -12.70 7.42
CA GLN A 455 9.66 -12.71 7.26
C GLN A 455 9.24 -13.28 5.89
N LYS A 456 9.95 -12.92 4.81
CA LYS A 456 9.77 -13.56 3.49
C LYS A 456 10.01 -15.07 3.56
N ALA A 457 11.13 -15.49 4.14
CA ALA A 457 11.48 -16.90 4.27
C ALA A 457 10.46 -17.70 5.09
N LEU A 458 9.92 -17.08 6.14
CA LEU A 458 8.90 -17.63 7.02
C LEU A 458 7.61 -17.93 6.24
N PHE A 459 7.14 -16.99 5.41
CA PHE A 459 5.95 -17.22 4.58
C PHE A 459 6.22 -18.16 3.39
N LEU A 460 7.42 -18.11 2.78
CA LEU A 460 7.82 -19.12 1.79
C LEU A 460 7.80 -20.53 2.39
N ASN A 461 8.23 -20.68 3.64
CA ASN A 461 8.18 -21.94 4.36
C ASN A 461 6.73 -22.40 4.59
N LEU A 462 5.87 -21.50 5.09
CA LEU A 462 4.45 -21.78 5.32
C LEU A 462 3.76 -22.27 4.04
N PHE A 463 3.83 -21.51 2.96
CA PHE A 463 3.14 -21.83 1.71
C PHE A 463 3.70 -23.10 1.04
N GLY A 464 5.01 -23.32 1.16
CA GLY A 464 5.66 -24.52 0.61
C GLY A 464 5.25 -25.81 1.31
N LEU A 465 5.07 -25.76 2.63
CA LEU A 465 4.63 -26.90 3.44
C LEU A 465 3.12 -27.12 3.35
N GLU A 466 2.31 -26.06 3.37
CA GLU A 466 0.85 -26.14 3.24
C GLU A 466 0.46 -26.88 1.95
N ALA A 467 1.13 -26.55 0.83
CA ALA A 467 0.87 -27.15 -0.47
C ALA A 467 1.13 -28.67 -0.51
N GLN A 468 1.85 -29.22 0.47
CA GLN A 468 2.17 -30.64 0.58
C GLN A 468 1.59 -31.27 1.85
N ARG A 469 0.79 -30.54 2.65
CA ARG A 469 0.38 -30.96 4.00
C ARG A 469 -0.27 -32.36 4.04
N GLN A 470 -1.19 -32.63 3.10
CA GLN A 470 -1.93 -33.90 3.02
C GLN A 470 -1.01 -35.10 2.75
N SER A 471 0.17 -34.87 2.17
CA SER A 471 1.16 -35.92 1.89
C SER A 471 2.22 -36.07 2.98
N LEU A 472 2.29 -35.11 3.91
CA LEU A 472 3.36 -35.00 4.92
C LEU A 472 2.88 -35.25 6.34
N PHE A 473 1.58 -35.09 6.59
CA PHE A 473 0.96 -35.15 7.90
C PHE A 473 -0.32 -35.97 7.84
N ASP A 474 -0.57 -36.72 8.91
CA ASP A 474 -1.78 -37.51 9.10
C ASP A 474 -2.75 -36.77 10.04
N GLY A 475 -4.01 -37.18 10.05
CA GLY A 475 -5.06 -36.61 10.91
C GLY A 475 -5.31 -35.13 10.65
N GLU A 476 -5.72 -34.40 11.69
CA GLU A 476 -6.15 -33.00 11.58
C GLU A 476 -5.09 -32.07 10.97
N ILE A 477 -3.79 -32.35 11.20
CA ILE A 477 -2.67 -31.58 10.64
C ILE A 477 -2.58 -31.73 9.11
N GLY A 478 -2.92 -32.92 8.59
CA GLY A 478 -2.93 -33.17 7.15
C GLY A 478 -4.25 -32.77 6.48
N GLU A 479 -5.37 -32.96 7.18
CA GLU A 479 -6.72 -32.81 6.64
C GLU A 479 -7.14 -31.34 6.51
N THR A 480 -6.91 -30.52 7.54
CA THR A 480 -7.37 -29.13 7.59
C THR A 480 -6.19 -28.15 7.49
N ARG A 481 -6.45 -26.95 6.96
CA ARG A 481 -5.40 -25.92 6.92
C ARG A 481 -5.19 -25.29 8.30
N GLU A 482 -6.26 -25.19 9.08
CA GLU A 482 -6.26 -24.70 10.46
C GLU A 482 -5.41 -25.58 11.37
N GLY A 483 -5.57 -26.90 11.29
CA GLY A 483 -4.78 -27.87 12.03
C GLY A 483 -3.30 -27.81 11.64
N PHE A 484 -3.01 -27.75 10.34
CA PHE A 484 -1.64 -27.54 9.85
C PHE A 484 -1.01 -26.26 10.39
N LEU A 485 -1.72 -25.13 10.30
CA LEU A 485 -1.24 -23.83 10.74
C LEU A 485 -0.98 -23.79 12.24
N ALA A 486 -1.88 -24.35 13.04
CA ALA A 486 -1.73 -24.43 14.50
C ALA A 486 -0.45 -25.20 14.88
N TRP A 487 -0.25 -26.39 14.28
CA TRP A 487 0.97 -27.18 14.45
C TRP A 487 2.21 -26.39 14.02
N TRP A 488 2.18 -25.77 12.84
CA TRP A 488 3.33 -25.06 12.30
C TRP A 488 3.75 -23.87 13.18
N ILE A 489 2.78 -23.08 13.66
CA ILE A 489 3.03 -21.97 14.60
C ILE A 489 3.57 -22.49 15.94
N GLU A 490 3.02 -23.60 16.45
CA GLU A 490 3.52 -24.22 17.68
C GLU A 490 4.99 -24.61 17.56
N GLN A 491 5.36 -25.27 16.48
CA GLN A 491 6.75 -25.69 16.25
C GLN A 491 7.70 -24.50 16.07
N LEU A 492 7.26 -23.41 15.42
CA LEU A 492 8.04 -22.16 15.39
C LEU A 492 8.20 -21.56 16.78
N ASN A 493 7.17 -21.60 17.60
CA ASN A 493 7.24 -21.11 18.98
C ASN A 493 8.17 -21.96 19.84
N VAL A 494 8.29 -23.28 19.59
CA VAL A 494 9.32 -24.13 20.20
C VAL A 494 10.71 -23.65 19.80
N LEU A 495 10.96 -23.44 18.51
CA LEU A 495 12.26 -22.94 18.02
C LEU A 495 12.58 -21.54 18.59
N HIS A 496 11.58 -20.67 18.69
CA HIS A 496 11.76 -19.35 19.31
C HIS A 496 12.10 -19.44 20.80
N LYS A 497 11.41 -20.28 21.58
CA LYS A 497 11.73 -20.52 23.00
C LYS A 497 13.12 -21.11 23.20
N GLN A 498 13.59 -21.91 22.25
CA GLN A 498 14.95 -22.40 22.22
C GLN A 498 15.96 -21.28 21.95
N GLU A 499 15.51 -20.07 21.58
CA GLU A 499 16.23 -18.86 21.12
C GLU A 499 16.69 -18.90 19.64
N VAL A 500 16.29 -19.91 18.83
CA VAL A 500 16.91 -20.22 17.51
C VAL A 500 16.95 -19.01 16.57
N PHE A 501 15.97 -18.12 16.70
CA PHE A 501 15.82 -16.90 15.91
C PHE A 501 16.60 -15.70 16.45
N ASN A 502 17.40 -15.86 17.50
CA ASN A 502 18.33 -14.83 17.94
C ASN A 502 19.44 -14.59 16.88
N LEU A 503 19.65 -13.33 16.52
CA LEU A 503 20.63 -12.89 15.52
C LEU A 503 22.07 -13.25 15.91
N ASN A 504 22.34 -13.25 17.21
CA ASN A 504 23.63 -13.51 17.84
C ASN A 504 23.68 -14.89 18.48
N TRP A 505 22.81 -15.82 18.05
CA TRP A 505 22.85 -17.21 18.50
C TRP A 505 24.27 -17.76 18.50
N GLY A 506 24.80 -17.97 19.71
CA GLY A 506 26.21 -18.23 19.95
C GLY A 506 26.59 -17.85 21.38
N THR A 507 26.15 -18.63 22.37
CA THR A 507 26.66 -18.44 23.74
C THR A 507 28.07 -19.03 23.86
N ARG A 508 28.94 -18.31 24.59
CA ARG A 508 30.39 -18.47 24.95
C ARG A 508 31.10 -19.84 24.81
N LYS A 509 30.40 -20.98 24.73
CA LYS A 509 30.96 -22.34 24.63
C LYS A 509 30.97 -22.93 23.21
N ALA A 510 30.14 -22.43 22.28
CA ALA A 510 30.12 -22.92 20.89
C ALA A 510 30.55 -21.79 19.94
N LYS A 511 31.81 -21.81 19.46
CA LYS A 511 32.38 -20.85 18.49
C LYS A 511 31.72 -20.87 17.09
N ALA A 512 30.41 -21.09 16.97
CA ALA A 512 29.72 -21.08 15.68
C ALA A 512 28.38 -20.39 15.76
N ASN A 513 28.27 -19.31 14.99
CA ASN A 513 27.03 -18.62 14.70
C ASN A 513 26.16 -19.49 13.78
N LEU A 514 24.94 -19.81 14.23
CA LEU A 514 23.99 -20.69 13.54
C LEU A 514 23.63 -20.19 12.13
N TRP A 515 23.63 -18.87 11.94
CA TRP A 515 23.12 -18.23 10.74
C TRP A 515 24.19 -17.94 9.68
N LEU A 516 25.48 -18.17 9.99
CA LEU A 516 26.56 -18.05 9.01
C LEU A 516 26.40 -19.08 7.89
N GLY A 517 26.48 -18.62 6.65
CA GLY A 517 26.23 -19.41 5.44
C GLY A 517 24.74 -19.66 5.17
N ILE A 518 23.83 -19.32 6.08
CA ILE A 518 22.38 -19.43 5.87
C ILE A 518 21.82 -18.06 5.51
N ALA A 519 21.86 -17.15 6.49
CA ALA A 519 21.31 -15.80 6.40
C ALA A 519 22.40 -14.72 6.47
N LYS A 520 23.58 -15.05 7.04
CA LYS A 520 24.75 -14.17 7.11
C LYS A 520 25.83 -14.64 6.14
N ASN A 521 26.51 -13.69 5.51
CA ASN A 521 27.68 -13.96 4.67
C ASN A 521 28.77 -14.64 5.52
N PRO A 522 29.37 -15.76 5.05
CA PRO A 522 30.43 -16.44 5.78
C PRO A 522 31.67 -15.62 6.15
N VAL A 523 32.00 -14.60 5.35
CA VAL A 523 33.22 -13.80 5.47
C VAL A 523 32.93 -12.46 6.16
N SER A 524 31.96 -11.70 5.63
CA SER A 524 31.65 -10.36 6.16
C SER A 524 30.70 -10.39 7.35
N GLU A 525 30.09 -11.54 7.65
CA GLU A 525 29.02 -11.73 8.66
C GLU A 525 27.77 -10.85 8.46
N THR A 526 27.70 -10.11 7.36
CA THR A 526 26.58 -9.24 7.02
C THR A 526 25.35 -10.04 6.63
N ILE A 527 24.17 -9.52 6.96
CA ILE A 527 22.88 -10.12 6.62
C ILE A 527 22.67 -10.06 5.10
N GLN A 528 22.23 -11.17 4.53
CA GLN A 528 21.95 -11.31 3.11
C GLN A 528 20.45 -11.16 2.85
N TYR A 529 20.05 -10.21 2.01
CA TYR A 529 18.64 -9.90 1.72
C TYR A 529 18.12 -10.49 0.39
N SER A 530 18.88 -11.38 -0.24
CA SER A 530 18.52 -11.94 -1.55
C SER A 530 17.45 -13.04 -1.46
N GLY A 531 16.74 -13.30 -2.56
CA GLY A 531 15.81 -14.44 -2.63
C GLY A 531 16.49 -15.79 -2.36
N ALA A 532 17.78 -15.92 -2.71
CA ALA A 532 18.57 -17.10 -2.37
C ALA A 532 18.79 -17.24 -0.85
N ALA A 533 18.97 -16.13 -0.12
CA ALA A 533 19.06 -16.15 1.33
C ALA A 533 17.70 -16.50 1.97
N ALA A 534 16.61 -15.92 1.49
CA ALA A 534 15.26 -16.28 1.95
C ALA A 534 14.97 -17.78 1.76
N ASN A 535 15.34 -18.35 0.61
CA ASN A 535 15.20 -19.79 0.36
C ASN A 535 16.06 -20.65 1.31
N ARG A 536 17.29 -20.21 1.65
CA ARG A 536 18.13 -20.91 2.64
C ARG A 536 17.53 -20.87 4.03
N ILE A 537 17.03 -19.71 4.47
CA ILE A 537 16.35 -19.55 5.76
C ILE A 537 15.11 -20.44 5.81
N SER A 538 14.25 -20.37 4.78
CA SER A 538 13.04 -21.17 4.66
C SER A 538 13.35 -22.67 4.73
N SER A 539 14.40 -23.09 4.04
CA SER A 539 14.86 -24.48 4.03
C SER A 539 15.43 -24.93 5.37
N PHE A 540 16.16 -24.05 6.05
CA PHE A 540 16.67 -24.32 7.38
C PHE A 540 15.52 -24.49 8.38
N ILE A 541 14.51 -23.62 8.33
CA ILE A 541 13.28 -23.75 9.13
C ILE A 541 12.62 -25.11 8.84
N THR A 542 12.42 -25.50 7.58
CA THR A 542 11.87 -26.82 7.20
C THR A 542 12.61 -27.98 7.86
N ILE A 543 13.94 -27.93 7.85
CA ILE A 543 14.80 -28.97 8.42
C ILE A 543 14.67 -29.01 9.95
N CYS A 544 14.63 -27.85 10.61
CA CYS A 544 14.42 -27.77 12.06
C CYS A 544 13.03 -28.28 12.48
N LEU A 545 11.98 -27.91 11.76
CA LEU A 545 10.62 -28.38 12.01
C LEU A 545 10.52 -29.91 11.90
N TRP A 546 11.15 -30.48 10.86
CA TRP A 546 11.14 -31.93 10.67
C TRP A 546 11.98 -32.66 11.73
N PHE A 547 13.13 -32.09 12.10
CA PHE A 547 13.98 -32.61 13.16
C PHE A 547 13.27 -32.63 14.52
N ASN A 548 12.45 -31.61 14.82
CA ASN A 548 11.64 -31.58 16.04
C ASN A 548 10.45 -32.56 16.00
N LYS A 549 9.84 -32.76 14.81
CA LYS A 549 8.72 -33.70 14.62
C LYS A 549 9.13 -35.16 14.83
N ASP A 550 10.31 -35.55 14.38
CA ASP A 550 10.80 -36.93 14.44
C ASP A 550 11.34 -37.27 15.84
N SER A 551 10.42 -37.42 16.81
CA SER A 551 10.74 -37.68 18.22
C SER A 551 11.52 -38.97 18.47
N GLU A 552 11.44 -39.94 17.56
CA GLU A 552 12.15 -41.22 17.66
C GLU A 552 13.61 -41.12 17.17
N SER A 553 13.95 -40.09 16.39
CA SER A 553 15.28 -39.87 15.83
C SER A 553 15.92 -38.55 16.29
N GLN A 554 15.67 -38.10 17.52
CA GLN A 554 16.41 -36.98 18.14
C GLN A 554 17.92 -37.28 18.34
N ASP A 555 18.53 -38.06 17.46
CA ASP A 555 19.95 -38.11 17.21
C ASP A 555 20.27 -37.27 15.97
N ALA A 556 20.86 -36.10 16.20
CA ALA A 556 21.35 -35.20 15.17
C ALA A 556 22.30 -35.89 14.16
N GLU A 557 23.04 -36.91 14.57
CA GLU A 557 23.96 -37.65 13.70
C GLU A 557 23.19 -38.54 12.72
N MET A 558 22.21 -39.31 13.20
CA MET A 558 21.35 -40.14 12.35
C MET A 558 20.54 -39.30 11.36
N PHE A 559 20.00 -38.17 11.81
CA PHE A 559 19.23 -37.28 10.95
C PHE A 559 20.10 -36.62 9.86
N ALA A 560 21.26 -36.07 10.24
CA ALA A 560 22.19 -35.48 9.28
C ALA A 560 22.76 -36.51 8.28
N THR A 561 23.00 -37.75 8.74
CA THR A 561 23.37 -38.88 7.89
C THR A 561 22.29 -39.14 6.84
N SER A 562 21.03 -39.24 7.27
CA SER A 562 19.89 -39.49 6.38
C SER A 562 19.68 -38.39 5.35
N LEU A 563 19.96 -37.13 5.70
CA LEU A 563 19.87 -35.98 4.79
C LEU A 563 20.96 -35.99 3.71
N ILE A 564 22.19 -36.36 4.06
CA ILE A 564 23.35 -36.27 3.17
C ILE A 564 23.46 -37.48 2.26
N GLU A 565 23.26 -38.68 2.80
CA GLU A 565 23.47 -39.92 2.07
C GLU A 565 22.32 -40.24 1.11
N ASP A 566 21.27 -39.39 1.08
CA ASP A 566 20.02 -39.60 0.33
C ASP A 566 19.63 -41.08 0.42
N ALA A 567 19.57 -41.62 1.63
CA ALA A 567 19.09 -42.98 1.84
C ALA A 567 17.61 -43.00 1.45
N ARG A 568 17.37 -43.21 0.16
CA ARG A 568 16.21 -42.81 -0.68
C ARG A 568 14.82 -43.21 -0.18
N ALA A 569 14.71 -43.93 0.93
CA ALA A 569 13.48 -44.50 1.44
C ALA A 569 12.89 -43.82 2.69
N LYS A 570 13.62 -42.98 3.45
CA LYS A 570 13.13 -42.50 4.76
C LYS A 570 12.63 -41.06 4.81
N LEU A 571 13.21 -40.12 4.06
CA LEU A 571 12.85 -38.69 4.16
C LEU A 571 11.93 -38.22 3.03
N PRO A 572 10.87 -37.44 3.33
CA PRO A 572 10.02 -36.86 2.30
C PRO A 572 10.78 -35.99 1.31
N ARG A 573 10.28 -35.93 0.06
CA ARG A 573 10.90 -35.17 -1.04
C ARG A 573 11.11 -33.70 -0.70
N ILE A 574 10.18 -33.07 0.04
CA ILE A 574 10.29 -31.67 0.43
C ILE A 574 11.51 -31.39 1.32
N ILE A 575 11.81 -32.31 2.25
CA ILE A 575 12.94 -32.19 3.17
C ILE A 575 14.26 -32.31 2.41
N ARG A 576 14.33 -33.27 1.47
CA ARG A 576 15.48 -33.42 0.58
C ARG A 576 15.70 -32.21 -0.31
N ASN A 577 14.62 -31.62 -0.83
CA ASN A 577 14.69 -30.40 -1.63
C ASN A 577 15.16 -29.20 -0.80
N ALA A 578 14.69 -29.07 0.44
CA ALA A 578 15.13 -28.03 1.38
C ALA A 578 16.63 -28.14 1.70
N PHE A 579 17.18 -29.36 1.76
CA PHE A 579 18.62 -29.51 2.04
C PHE A 579 19.53 -28.93 0.95
N ARG A 580 19.10 -28.89 -0.31
CA ARG A 580 19.94 -28.39 -1.42
C ARG A 580 20.42 -26.93 -1.25
N PRO A 581 19.54 -25.93 -1.07
CA PRO A 581 19.98 -24.55 -0.84
C PRO A 581 20.76 -24.41 0.47
N LEU A 582 20.38 -25.14 1.54
CA LEU A 582 21.12 -25.12 2.80
C LEU A 582 22.55 -25.66 2.61
N ARG A 583 22.72 -26.78 1.93
CA ARG A 583 24.01 -27.39 1.60
C ARG A 583 24.93 -26.40 0.89
N LYS A 584 24.44 -25.71 -0.15
CA LYS A 584 25.23 -24.67 -0.85
C LYS A 584 25.73 -23.57 0.11
N GLY A 585 24.89 -23.17 1.06
CA GLY A 585 25.24 -22.20 2.09
C GLY A 585 26.34 -22.70 3.04
N LEU A 586 26.22 -23.95 3.50
CA LEU A 586 27.22 -24.60 4.35
C LEU A 586 28.54 -24.85 3.61
N GLU A 587 28.49 -25.24 2.34
CA GLU A 587 29.67 -25.41 1.48
C GLU A 587 30.41 -24.08 1.32
N SER A 588 29.69 -22.98 1.08
CA SER A 588 30.28 -21.64 1.02
C SER A 588 30.95 -21.26 2.34
N LEU A 589 30.34 -21.58 3.49
CA LEU A 589 30.95 -21.36 4.79
C LEU A 589 32.23 -22.17 5.00
N ILE A 590 32.22 -23.46 4.63
CA ILE A 590 33.37 -24.35 4.81
C ILE A 590 34.53 -23.92 3.92
N ARG A 591 34.25 -23.54 2.67
CA ARG A 591 35.23 -23.00 1.74
C ARG A 591 35.82 -21.68 2.26
N ALA A 592 34.98 -20.78 2.79
CA ALA A 592 35.45 -19.52 3.38
C ALA A 592 36.36 -19.70 4.61
N ARG A 593 36.25 -20.84 5.31
CA ARG A 593 37.07 -21.17 6.49
C ARG A 593 38.29 -22.04 6.20
N THR A 594 38.49 -22.46 4.95
CA THR A 594 39.58 -23.36 4.58
C THR A 594 40.47 -22.69 3.56
N GLU A 595 41.76 -22.60 3.84
CA GLU A 595 42.75 -21.97 2.96
C GLU A 595 43.07 -22.83 1.72
N ASP A 596 42.92 -24.16 1.84
CA ASP A 596 43.24 -25.12 0.78
C ASP A 596 42.03 -25.51 -0.09
N GLU A 597 42.28 -25.93 -1.33
CA GLU A 597 41.30 -26.62 -2.17
C GLU A 597 40.81 -27.91 -1.47
N ILE A 598 39.50 -27.97 -1.20
CA ILE A 598 38.85 -29.15 -0.61
C ILE A 598 38.18 -29.97 -1.71
N ASP A 599 38.54 -31.25 -1.81
CA ASP A 599 37.84 -32.20 -2.67
C ASP A 599 36.39 -32.46 -2.22
N ASP A 600 35.53 -32.91 -3.14
CA ASP A 600 34.09 -33.07 -2.88
C ASP A 600 33.77 -34.04 -1.74
N LYS A 601 34.57 -35.11 -1.55
CA LYS A 601 34.35 -36.09 -0.46
C LYS A 601 34.65 -35.48 0.90
N ARG A 602 35.74 -34.71 1.01
CA ARG A 602 36.09 -33.98 2.23
C ARG A 602 35.08 -32.87 2.52
N LEU A 603 34.60 -32.18 1.49
CA LEU A 603 33.59 -31.13 1.62
C LEU A 603 32.28 -31.71 2.18
N GLU A 604 31.80 -32.82 1.63
CA GLU A 604 30.59 -33.49 2.10
C GLU A 604 30.69 -33.93 3.58
N LYS A 605 31.84 -34.51 3.97
CA LYS A 605 32.10 -34.87 5.37
C LYS A 605 32.07 -33.64 6.29
N ARG A 606 32.64 -32.50 5.85
CA ARG A 606 32.62 -31.26 6.64
C ARG A 606 31.23 -30.65 6.72
N VAL A 607 30.43 -30.72 5.65
CA VAL A 607 29.01 -30.31 5.66
C VAL A 607 28.22 -31.13 6.67
N LYS A 608 28.43 -32.45 6.72
CA LYS A 608 27.83 -33.36 7.71
C LYS A 608 28.14 -32.92 9.14
N VAL A 609 29.43 -32.69 9.43
CA VAL A 609 29.88 -32.25 10.76
C VAL A 609 29.28 -30.91 11.16
N GLU A 610 29.26 -29.93 10.25
CA GLU A 610 28.69 -28.61 10.52
C GLU A 610 27.17 -28.67 10.72
N LEU A 611 26.46 -29.51 9.97
CA LEU A 611 25.02 -29.72 10.14
C LEU A 611 24.69 -30.36 11.49
N ILE A 612 25.39 -31.45 11.84
CA ILE A 612 25.25 -32.14 13.14
C ILE A 612 25.46 -31.14 14.29
N LYS A 613 26.51 -30.31 14.20
CA LYS A 613 26.83 -29.31 15.21
C LYS A 613 25.68 -28.32 15.42
N ARG A 614 25.03 -27.88 14.34
CA ARG A 614 23.88 -26.96 14.41
C ARG A 614 22.65 -27.64 14.99
N LEU A 615 22.32 -28.84 14.54
CA LEU A 615 21.18 -29.60 15.05
C LEU A 615 21.34 -29.91 16.56
N LYS A 616 22.52 -30.39 16.99
CA LYS A 616 22.82 -30.59 18.42
C LYS A 616 22.72 -29.30 19.25
N SER A 617 22.93 -28.13 18.64
CA SER A 617 22.78 -26.86 19.36
C SER A 617 21.32 -26.47 19.60
N ILE A 618 20.39 -26.98 18.79
CA ILE A 618 18.95 -26.74 18.89
C ILE A 618 18.28 -27.69 19.90
N GLN A 619 18.85 -28.88 20.15
CA GLN A 619 18.30 -29.88 21.08
C GLN A 619 18.42 -29.53 22.57
N LYS A 620 19.07 -28.42 22.91
CA LYS A 620 19.21 -27.96 24.30
C LYS A 620 17.95 -27.29 24.78
#